data_AF-A0A3S1TFP8-F1
#
_entry.id   AF-A0A3S1TFP8-F1
#
_cell.length_a   1.000
_cell.length_b   1.000
_cell.length_c   1.000
_cell.angle_alpha   90.00
_cell.angle_beta   90.00
_cell.angle_gamma   90.00
#
_symmetry.space_group_name_H-M   'P 1'
#
loop_
_entity.id
_entity.type
_entity.pdbx_description
1 polymer ?
#
loop_
_entity_poly.entity_id
_entity_poly.type
_entity_poly.pdbx_seq_one_letter_code
_entity_poly.pdbx_strand_id
1 'polypeptide(L)' 'MLTRRMLCALVVLLMLASGAPAQEQSIVVASTTSTQDSGLFDHILPLFEKKTGIGVKVVAQGTGQALDTG' A
#
# COMPACT_ATOMS: atom_id res chain seq x y z
N MET A 1 42.07 -1.22 21.55
CA MET A 1 40.99 -0.24 21.83
C MET A 1 40.44 0.41 20.55
N LEU A 2 41.31 0.81 19.61
CA LEU A 2 40.92 1.48 18.35
C LEU A 2 40.04 0.60 17.43
N THR A 3 40.35 -0.69 17.32
CA THR A 3 39.58 -1.68 16.53
C THR A 3 38.16 -1.89 17.05
N ARG A 4 37.96 -1.89 18.37
CA ARG A 4 36.62 -1.94 18.99
C ARG A 4 35.79 -0.69 18.67
N ARG A 5 36.40 0.50 18.64
CA ARG A 5 35.73 1.75 18.29
C ARG A 5 35.35 1.80 16.81
N MET A 6 36.21 1.30 15.92
CA MET A 6 35.90 1.17 14.50
C MET A 6 34.76 0.18 14.24
N LEU A 7 34.74 -0.95 14.95
CA LEU A 7 33.64 -1.92 14.83
C LEU A 7 32.30 -1.30 15.27
N CYS A 8 32.27 -0.58 16.39
CA CYS A 8 31.08 0.12 16.84
C CYS A 8 30.62 1.21 15.84
N ALA A 9 31.55 1.97 15.28
CA ALA A 9 31.24 2.99 14.28
C ALA A 9 30.66 2.38 13.00
N LEU A 10 31.18 1.23 12.56
CA LEU A 10 30.67 0.51 11.39
C LEU A 10 29.24 -0.01 11.62
N VAL A 11 28.96 -0.58 12.80
CA VAL A 11 27.61 -1.07 13.15
C VAL A 11 26.60 0.07 13.17
N VAL A 12 26.97 1.23 13.76
CA VAL A 12 26.12 2.41 13.76
C VAL A 12 25.85 2.90 12.33
N LEU A 13 26.89 2.96 11.48
CA LEU A 13 26.73 3.38 10.09
C LEU A 13 25.79 2.45 9.30
N LEU A 14 25.87 1.14 9.52
CA LEU A 14 24.97 0.16 8.91
C LEU A 14 23.51 0.32 9.37
N MET A 15 23.28 0.68 10.64
CA MET A 15 21.92 0.94 11.14
C MET A 15 21.34 2.26 10.65
N LEU A 16 22.16 3.26 10.34
CA LEU A 16 21.68 4.47 9.67
C LEU A 16 21.45 4.27 8.16
N ALA A 17 22.06 3.26 7.55
CA ALA A 17 21.93 2.96 6.13
C ALA A 17 20.69 2.11 5.79
N SER A 18 19.96 1.57 6.77
CA SER A 18 18.67 0.95 6.53
C SER A 18 17.65 2.02 6.14
N GLY A 19 17.46 2.20 4.83
CA GLY A 19 16.44 3.08 4.28
C GLY A 19 15.04 2.72 4.79
N ALA A 20 14.21 3.73 4.98
CA ALA A 20 12.81 3.50 5.37
C ALA A 20 12.11 2.64 4.30
N PRO A 21 11.30 1.63 4.68
CA PRO A 21 10.44 0.96 3.72
C PRO A 21 9.57 2.00 3.00
N ALA A 22 9.55 1.93 1.67
CA ALA A 22 8.62 2.72 0.87
C ALA A 22 7.21 2.32 1.28
N GLN A 23 6.44 3.28 1.78
CA GLN A 23 5.04 3.07 2.15
C GLN A 23 4.28 2.65 0.89
N GLU A 24 3.74 1.42 0.87
CA GLU A 24 2.85 0.98 -0.21
C GLU A 24 1.66 1.94 -0.29
N GLN A 25 1.49 2.59 -1.44
CA GLN A 25 0.37 3.49 -1.66
C GLN A 25 -0.87 2.64 -1.90
N SER A 26 -1.85 2.74 -1.01
CA SER A 26 -3.11 2.01 -1.12
C SER A 26 -4.32 2.95 -1.08
N ILE A 27 -5.31 2.70 -1.94
CA ILE A 27 -6.58 3.44 -1.98
C ILE A 27 -7.71 2.49 -1.55
N VAL A 28 -8.61 2.98 -0.70
CA VAL A 28 -9.87 2.30 -0.40
C VAL A 28 -10.99 2.92 -1.23
N VAL A 29 -11.71 2.10 -1.98
CA VAL A 29 -12.84 2.52 -2.82
C VAL A 29 -14.12 1.95 -2.24
N ALA A 30 -14.98 2.83 -1.73
CA ALA A 30 -16.35 2.46 -1.41
C ALA A 30 -17.15 2.39 -2.73
N SER A 31 -17.75 1.22 -3.02
CA SER A 31 -18.53 0.99 -4.23
C SER A 31 -19.82 0.25 -3.90
N THR A 32 -20.75 0.21 -4.86
CA THR A 32 -21.95 -0.62 -4.77
C THR A 32 -21.66 -2.09 -5.06
N THR A 33 -22.45 -3.00 -4.49
CA THR A 33 -22.35 -4.45 -4.78
C THR A 33 -22.58 -4.78 -6.25
N SER A 34 -23.45 -4.04 -6.95
CA SER A 34 -23.69 -4.23 -8.39
C SER A 34 -22.41 -4.16 -9.24
N THR A 35 -21.44 -3.32 -8.85
CA THR A 35 -20.16 -3.19 -9.57
C THR A 35 -19.21 -4.33 -9.22
N GLN A 36 -19.23 -4.81 -7.97
CA GLN A 36 -18.48 -5.99 -7.54
C GLN A 36 -18.99 -7.25 -8.26
N ASP A 37 -20.31 -7.47 -8.24
CA ASP A 37 -20.97 -8.67 -8.79
C ASP A 37 -20.81 -8.78 -10.31
N SER A 38 -20.62 -7.64 -10.98
CA SER A 38 -20.34 -7.61 -12.42
C SER A 38 -18.93 -8.10 -12.80
N GLY A 39 -18.02 -8.23 -11.82
CA GLY A 39 -16.60 -8.56 -12.07
C GLY A 39 -15.79 -7.40 -12.67
N LEU A 40 -16.33 -6.17 -12.71
CA LEU A 40 -15.63 -5.02 -13.29
C LEU A 40 -14.25 -4.78 -12.65
N PHE A 41 -14.20 -4.79 -11.32
CA PHE A 41 -12.98 -4.51 -10.56
C PHE A 41 -11.89 -5.56 -10.76
N ASP A 42 -12.27 -6.83 -10.97
CA ASP A 42 -11.32 -7.91 -11.24
C ASP A 42 -10.57 -7.69 -12.56
N HIS A 43 -11.16 -6.95 -13.51
CA HIS A 43 -10.53 -6.62 -14.78
C HIS A 43 -9.76 -5.30 -14.75
N ILE A 44 -10.28 -4.26 -14.10
CA ILE A 44 -9.68 -2.92 -14.16
C ILE A 44 -8.58 -2.68 -13.13
N LEU A 45 -8.70 -3.25 -11.92
CA LEU A 45 -7.75 -2.98 -10.83
C LEU A 45 -6.35 -3.54 -11.12
N PRO A 46 -6.20 -4.75 -11.68
CA PRO A 46 -4.85 -5.24 -12.04
C PRO A 46 -4.17 -4.37 -13.09
N LEU A 47 -4.92 -3.76 -14.00
CA LEU A 47 -4.39 -2.84 -15.02
C LEU A 47 -4.00 -1.50 -14.42
N PHE A 48 -4.79 -1.00 -13.46
CA PHE A 48 -4.48 0.20 -12.71
C PHE A 48 -3.21 0.02 -11.87
N GLU A 49 -3.14 -1.02 -11.05
CA GLU A 49 -2.01 -1.32 -10.18
C GLU A 49 -0.71 -1.51 -10.97
N LYS A 50 -0.76 -2.20 -12.13
CA LYS A 50 0.40 -2.32 -13.02
C LYS A 50 0.91 -0.99 -13.57
N LYS A 51 0.03 0.00 -13.76
CA LYS A 51 0.39 1.32 -14.31
C LYS A 51 0.85 2.30 -13.23
N THR A 52 0.25 2.25 -12.05
CA THR A 52 0.44 3.25 -10.99
C THR A 52 1.30 2.74 -9.83
N GLY A 53 1.40 1.43 -9.65
CA GLY A 53 1.98 0.81 -8.45
C GLY A 53 1.13 0.99 -7.20
N ILE A 54 -0.11 1.45 -7.33
CA ILE A 54 -1.02 1.73 -6.22
C ILE A 54 -2.00 0.58 -6.07
N GLY A 55 -2.01 -0.05 -4.88
CA GLY A 55 -2.99 -1.07 -4.54
C GLY A 55 -4.37 -0.46 -4.30
N VAL A 56 -5.43 -1.14 -4.75
CA VAL A 56 -6.81 -0.69 -4.54
C VAL A 56 -7.62 -1.74 -3.80
N LYS A 57 -8.22 -1.35 -2.68
CA LYS A 57 -9.12 -2.18 -1.89
C LYS A 57 -10.55 -1.72 -2.07
N VAL A 58 -11.39 -2.58 -2.66
CA VAL A 58 -12.81 -2.27 -2.84
C VAL A 58 -13.61 -2.74 -1.64
N VAL A 59 -14.50 -1.87 -1.16
CA VAL A 59 -15.49 -2.18 -0.13
C VAL A 59 -16.86 -2.03 -0.77
N ALA A 60 -17.46 -3.16 -1.14
CA ALA A 60 -18.77 -3.22 -1.76
C ALA A 60 -19.86 -3.14 -0.69
N GLN A 61 -20.68 -2.10 -0.74
CA GLN A 61 -21.78 -1.86 0.21
C GLN A 61 -23.05 -1.42 -0.55
N GLY A 62 -24.19 -1.32 0.14
CA GLY A 62 -25.36 -0.66 -0.46
C GLY A 62 -25.06 0.81 -0.78
N THR A 63 -25.70 1.39 -1.80
CA THR A 63 -25.49 2.81 -2.20
C THR A 63 -25.57 3.79 -1.04
N GLY A 64 -26.52 3.60 -0.12
CA GLY A 64 -26.64 4.44 1.08
C GLY A 64 -25.41 4.37 1.99
N GLN A 65 -24.92 3.15 2.26
CA GLN A 65 -23.74 2.94 3.11
C GLN A 65 -22.44 3.39 2.42
N ALA A 66 -22.34 3.26 1.10
CA ALA A 66 -21.19 3.70 0.32
C ALA A 66 -21.02 5.23 0.34
N LEU A 67 -22.12 5.99 0.41
CA LEU A 67 -22.08 7.45 0.53
C LEU A 67 -21.73 7.91 1.95
N ASP A 68 -22.15 7.15 2.97
CA ASP A 68 -21.85 7.44 4.38
C ASP A 68 -20.42 7.05 4.80
N THR A 69 -19.70 6.29 3.97
CA THR A 69 -18.31 5.87 4.22
C THR A 69 -17.28 6.99 3.95
N GLY A 70 -17.70 8.08 3.30
CA GLY A 70 -16.87 9.21 2.88
C GLY A 70 -16.73 10.34 3.89
#